data_AF-A0AB74GRU4-F1
#
_entry.id   AF-A0AB74GRU4-F1
#
_cell.length_a   1.000
_cell.length_b   1.000
_cell.length_c   1.000
_cell.angle_alpha   90.00
_cell.angle_beta   90.00
_cell.angle_gamma   90.00
#
_symmetry.space_group_name_H-M   'P 1'
#
loop_
_entity.id
_entity.type
_entity.pdbx_description
1 polymer ?
#
loop_
_entity_poly.entity_id
_entity_poly.type
_entity_poly.pdbx_seq_one_letter_code
_entity_poly.pdbx_strand_id
1 'polypeptide(L)'
;MGSLADFEFNKAPLCDGMVLISEQVRDDFPSRFVEEELQRLLRLAQEEIAPSWDQERQIERLLELFYDEWGFGASQGVYRLSDALWLDKVLVNR
;
A
#
# COMPACT_ATOMS: atom_id res chain seq x y z
N MET A 1 -9.98 -4.18 19.88
CA MET A 1 -9.84 -4.50 18.44
C MET A 1 -11.19 -5.03 17.97
N GLY A 2 -11.78 -4.41 16.95
CA GLY A 2 -13.04 -4.87 16.37
C GLY A 2 -12.81 -6.16 15.57
N SER A 3 -13.82 -7.02 15.50
CA SER A 3 -13.77 -8.23 14.69
C SER A 3 -13.69 -7.87 13.19
N LEU A 4 -13.00 -8.68 12.38
CA LEU A 4 -13.08 -8.56 10.92
C LEU A 4 -14.53 -8.53 10.41
N ALA A 5 -15.41 -9.28 11.09
CA ALA A 5 -16.83 -9.36 10.78
C ALA A 5 -17.57 -8.02 10.97
N ASP A 6 -17.04 -7.12 11.79
CA ASP A 6 -17.62 -5.81 12.07
C ASP A 6 -16.97 -4.70 11.23
N PHE A 7 -15.95 -5.01 10.44
CA PHE A 7 -15.27 -4.03 9.60
C PHE A 7 -16.11 -3.71 8.35
N GLU A 8 -16.65 -2.49 8.30
CA GLU A 8 -17.39 -2.02 7.14
C GLU A 8 -16.43 -1.59 6.01
N PHE A 9 -15.99 -2.54 5.18
CA PHE A 9 -15.12 -2.29 4.02
C PHE A 9 -15.63 -1.21 3.05
N ASN A 10 -16.95 -0.98 3.01
CA ASN A 10 -17.56 0.06 2.17
C ASN A 10 -17.41 1.48 2.74
N LYS A 11 -17.02 1.62 4.01
CA LYS A 11 -16.92 2.91 4.71
C LYS A 11 -15.52 3.22 5.26
N ALA A 12 -14.59 2.29 5.11
CA ALA A 12 -13.21 2.43 5.55
C ALA A 12 -12.24 2.35 4.37
N PRO A 13 -11.05 2.98 4.46
CA PRO A 13 -10.00 2.78 3.48
C PRO A 13 -9.66 1.30 3.28
N LEU A 14 -9.50 0.89 2.02
CA LEU A 14 -9.16 -0.50 1.69
C LEU A 14 -7.83 -0.94 2.34
N CYS A 15 -6.86 -0.03 2.48
CA CYS A 15 -5.59 -0.32 3.14
C CYS A 15 -5.77 -0.75 4.59
N ASP A 16 -6.67 -0.11 5.33
CA ASP A 16 -6.92 -0.41 6.74
C ASP A 16 -7.51 -1.82 6.87
N GLY A 17 -8.43 -2.17 5.97
CA GLY A 17 -8.97 -3.52 5.88
C GLY A 17 -7.90 -4.57 5.55
N MET A 18 -6.99 -4.26 4.63
CA MET A 18 -5.89 -5.16 4.26
C MET A 18 -4.89 -5.37 5.40
N VAL A 19 -4.54 -4.32 6.14
CA VAL A 19 -3.69 -4.41 7.34
C VAL A 19 -4.39 -5.27 8.40
N LEU A 20 -5.66 -5.01 8.69
CA LEU A 20 -6.45 -5.77 9.66
C LEU A 20 -6.59 -7.26 9.31
N ILE A 21 -6.77 -7.58 8.03
CA ILE A 21 -6.77 -8.98 7.56
C ILE A 21 -5.39 -9.60 7.75
N SER A 22 -4.33 -8.88 7.38
CA SER A 22 -2.96 -9.40 7.45
C SER A 22 -2.54 -9.71 8.88
N GLU A 23 -2.89 -8.85 9.84
CA GLU A 23 -2.67 -9.08 11.27
C GLU A 23 -3.40 -10.33 11.80
N GLN A 24 -4.58 -10.65 11.26
CA GLN A 24 -5.35 -11.82 11.69
C GLN A 24 -4.90 -13.13 11.05
N VAL A 25 -4.36 -13.08 9.83
CA VAL A 25 -3.92 -14.27 9.09
C VAL A 25 -2.47 -14.63 9.44
N ARG A 26 -1.62 -13.65 9.78
CA ARG A 26 -0.19 -13.85 9.99
C ARG A 26 0.30 -13.16 11.27
N ASP A 27 0.59 -13.97 12.29
CA ASP A 27 0.97 -13.51 13.64
C ASP A 27 2.19 -12.57 13.68
N ASP A 28 3.13 -12.71 12.73
CA ASP A 28 4.34 -11.89 12.64
C ASP A 28 4.20 -10.71 11.66
N PHE A 29 2.97 -10.38 11.23
CA PHE A 29 2.75 -9.26 10.31
C PHE A 29 3.12 -7.92 10.97
N PRO A 30 4.07 -7.15 10.38
CA PRO A 30 4.58 -5.94 11.01
C PRO A 30 3.69 -4.75 10.64
N SER A 31 2.44 -4.72 11.10
CA SER A 31 1.43 -3.70 10.76
C SER A 31 1.92 -2.28 10.93
N ARG A 32 2.57 -1.99 12.07
CA ARG A 32 3.16 -0.67 12.33
C ARG A 32 4.16 -0.23 11.26
N PHE A 33 5.03 -1.12 10.81
CA PHE A 33 5.99 -0.80 9.73
C PHE A 33 5.25 -0.50 8.43
N VAL A 34 4.24 -1.32 8.09
CA VAL A 34 3.44 -1.15 6.88
C VAL A 34 2.71 0.20 6.91
N GLU A 35 2.06 0.54 8.03
CA GLU A 35 1.37 1.82 8.21
C GLU A 35 2.33 3.01 8.10
N GLU A 36 3.46 2.96 8.81
CA GLU A 36 4.47 4.03 8.79
C GLU A 36 5.02 4.26 7.37
N GLU A 37 5.27 3.17 6.63
CA GLU A 37 5.82 3.24 5.28
C GLU A 37 4.81 3.71 4.24
N LEU A 38 3.55 3.26 4.32
CA LEU A 38 2.47 3.77 3.46
C LEU A 38 2.21 5.26 3.72
N GLN A 39 2.22 5.68 4.99
CA GLN A 39 2.10 7.09 5.35
C GLN A 39 3.29 7.92 4.85
N ARG A 40 4.50 7.34 4.82
CA ARG A 40 5.68 8.00 4.24
C ARG A 40 5.51 8.21 2.73
N LEU A 41 5.08 7.18 1.99
CA LEU A 41 4.83 7.27 0.54
C LEU A 41 3.71 8.27 0.22
N LEU A 42 2.63 8.28 1.02
CA LEU A 42 1.54 9.24 0.87
C LEU A 42 2.04 10.69 1.03
N ARG A 43 2.87 10.97 2.05
CA ARG A 43 3.44 12.31 2.24
C ARG A 43 4.32 12.73 1.07
N LEU A 44 5.17 11.83 0.57
CA LEU A 44 5.99 12.11 -0.61
C LEU A 44 5.13 12.42 -1.84
N ALA A 45 4.06 11.66 -2.07
CA ALA A 45 3.12 11.94 -3.15
C ALA A 45 2.49 13.33 -3.02
N GLN A 46 2.09 13.71 -1.80
CA GLN A 46 1.46 15.01 -1.53
C GLN A 46 2.43 16.19 -1.69
N GLU A 47 3.73 15.98 -1.46
CA GLU A 47 4.77 16.98 -1.70
C GLU A 47 5.02 17.19 -3.21
N GLU A 48 4.94 16.12 -3.99
CA GLU A 48 5.23 16.12 -5.43
C GLU A 48 4.01 16.46 -6.32
N ILE A 49 2.79 16.18 -5.84
CA ILE A 49 1.55 16.33 -6.59
C ILE A 49 0.74 17.51 -6.05
N ALA A 50 0.73 18.62 -6.79
CA ALA A 50 -0.01 19.80 -6.38
C ALA A 50 -1.53 19.59 -6.52
N PRO A 51 -2.34 19.92 -5.49
CA PRO A 51 -3.81 19.80 -5.56
C PRO A 51 -4.46 20.71 -6.62
N SER A 52 -3.73 21.72 -7.10
CA SER A 52 -4.19 22.64 -8.15
C SER A 52 -4.05 22.10 -9.57
N TRP A 53 -3.36 20.97 -9.75
CA TRP A 53 -3.27 20.32 -11.07
C TRP A 53 -4.61 19.70 -11.44
N ASP A 54 -4.86 19.55 -12.74
CA ASP A 54 -5.96 18.74 -13.22
C ASP A 54 -5.77 17.26 -12.85
N GLN A 55 -6.87 16.51 -12.85
CA GLN A 55 -6.88 15.13 -12.37
C GLN A 55 -6.01 14.19 -13.21
N GLU A 56 -5.95 14.40 -14.53
CA GLU A 56 -5.14 13.56 -15.43
C GLU A 56 -3.66 13.69 -15.08
N ARG A 57 -3.18 14.93 -14.95
CA ARG A 57 -1.80 15.20 -14.55
C ARG A 57 -1.46 14.70 -13.15
N GLN A 58 -2.39 14.78 -12.19
CA GLN A 58 -2.18 14.22 -10.85
C GLN A 58 -1.99 12.70 -10.91
N ILE A 59 -2.81 12.01 -11.71
CA ILE A 59 -2.73 10.56 -11.88
C ILE A 59 -1.44 10.17 -12.59
N GLU A 60 -1.06 10.86 -13.68
CA GLU A 60 0.19 10.60 -14.40
C GLU A 60 1.39 10.71 -13.46
N ARG A 61 1.48 11.78 -12.67
CA ARG A 61 2.57 11.94 -11.70
C ARG A 61 2.57 10.86 -10.63
N LEU A 62 1.40 10.44 -10.15
CA LEU A 62 1.30 9.35 -9.19
C LEU A 62 1.78 8.02 -9.79
N LEU A 63 1.48 7.74 -11.06
CA LEU A 63 1.93 6.54 -11.75
C LEU A 63 3.45 6.54 -11.94
N GLU A 64 4.04 7.67 -12.33
CA GLU A 64 5.51 7.84 -12.42
C GLU A 64 6.18 7.59 -11.06
N LEU A 65 5.67 8.23 -9.99
CA LEU A 65 6.17 8.01 -8.64
C LEU A 65 6.09 6.53 -8.25
N PHE A 66 4.96 5.88 -8.54
CA PHE A 66 4.71 4.50 -8.15
C PHE A 66 5.59 3.50 -8.91
N TYR A 67 5.56 3.53 -10.24
CA TYR A 67 6.22 2.52 -11.08
C TYR A 67 7.70 2.81 -11.33
N ASP A 68 8.08 4.08 -11.48
CA ASP A 68 9.43 4.43 -11.90
C ASP A 68 10.31 4.84 -10.71
N GLU A 69 9.82 5.73 -9.84
CA GLU A 69 10.66 6.28 -8.76
C GLU A 69 10.68 5.39 -7.51
N TRP A 70 9.56 4.77 -7.14
CA TRP A 70 9.47 3.89 -5.98
C TRP A 70 9.68 2.41 -6.31
N GLY A 71 9.72 2.06 -7.60
CA GLY A 71 10.06 0.73 -8.10
C GLY A 71 8.93 -0.29 -8.08
N PHE A 72 7.73 0.07 -7.61
CA PHE A 72 6.63 -0.88 -7.54
C PHE A 72 6.36 -1.50 -8.92
N GLY A 73 6.27 -2.81 -8.96
CA GLY A 73 6.10 -3.53 -10.22
C GLY A 73 5.71 -4.97 -10.00
N ALA A 74 5.59 -5.70 -11.11
CA ALA A 74 5.35 -7.13 -11.06
C ALA A 74 6.57 -7.86 -10.49
N SER A 75 6.34 -8.90 -9.68
CA SER A 75 7.42 -9.76 -9.19
C SER A 75 8.14 -10.42 -10.38
N GLN A 76 9.44 -10.18 -10.53
CA GLN A 76 10.27 -10.82 -11.55
C GLN A 76 10.82 -12.16 -11.01
N GLY A 77 10.61 -13.27 -11.73
CA GLY A 77 11.17 -14.59 -11.40
C GLY A 77 10.14 -15.66 -11.01
N VAL A 78 10.56 -16.68 -10.24
CA VAL A 78 9.67 -17.72 -9.74
C VAL A 78 8.64 -17.06 -8.83
N TYR A 79 7.36 -17.14 -9.19
CA TYR A 79 6.24 -16.73 -8.35
C TYR A 79 6.35 -17.40 -6.98
N ARG A 80 7.00 -16.74 -6.03
CA ARG A 80 6.81 -17.01 -4.60
C ARG A 80 5.49 -16.36 -4.27
N LEU A 81 4.41 -17.07 -4.62
CA LEU A 81 3.03 -16.61 -4.53
C LEU A 81 2.70 -15.95 -3.19
N SER A 82 3.36 -16.37 -2.10
CA SER A 82 3.22 -15.77 -0.77
C SER A 82 3.80 -14.35 -0.67
N ASP A 83 4.96 -14.07 -1.25
CA ASP A 83 5.67 -12.81 -1.00
C ASP A 83 4.98 -11.62 -1.68
N ALA A 84 4.25 -11.86 -2.78
CA ALA A 84 3.43 -10.85 -3.44
C ALA A 84 2.07 -10.61 -2.76
N LEU A 85 1.66 -11.48 -1.82
CA LEU A 85 0.40 -11.33 -1.09
C LEU A 85 0.52 -10.43 0.14
N TRP A 86 1.72 -10.31 0.72
CA TRP A 86 1.92 -9.61 1.97
C TRP A 86 2.47 -8.20 1.74
N LEU A 87 1.76 -7.19 2.25
CA LEU A 87 2.14 -5.78 2.08
C LEU A 87 3.54 -5.47 2.58
N ASP A 88 3.98 -6.06 3.70
CA ASP A 88 5.33 -5.85 4.23
C ASP A 88 6.41 -6.35 3.24
N LYS A 89 6.15 -7.46 2.56
CA LYS A 89 7.07 -8.03 1.58
C LYS A 89 7.06 -7.22 0.28
N VAL A 90 5.90 -6.78 -0.17
CA VAL A 90 5.78 -5.89 -1.35
C VAL A 90 6.50 -4.57 -1.08
N LEU A 91 6.30 -3.97 0.09
CA LEU A 91 6.95 -2.71 0.46
C LEU A 91 8.48 -2.84 0.55
N VAL A 92 9.00 -3.98 0.99
CA VAL A 92 10.46 -4.21 1.07
C VAL A 92 11.08 -4.51 -0.29
N ASN A 93 10.34 -5.16 -1.19
CA ASN A 93 10.86 -5.67 -2.47
C ASN A 93 10.43 -4.86 -3.69
N ARG A 94 9.82 -3.69 -3.49
CA ARG A 94 9.56 -2.71 -4.55
C ARG A 94 10.88 -2.25 -5.19
#